data_AF-A0A4Q3L1T7-F1
#
_entry.id   AF-A0A4Q3L1T7-F1
#
_cell.length_a   1.000
_cell.length_b   1.000
_cell.length_c   1.000
_cell.angle_alpha   90.00
_cell.angle_beta   90.00
_cell.angle_gamma   90.00
#
_symmetry.space_group_name_H-M   'P 1'
#
loop_
_entity.id
_entity.type
_entity.pdbx_description
1 polymer ?
#
loop_
_entity_poly.entity_id
_entity_poly.type
_entity_poly.pdbx_seq_one_letter_code
_entity_poly.pdbx_strand_id
1 'polypeptide(L)'
;MGSMLRQVDERQRNTGDYRAQIYLEQKEKNRNDILYDAVVYRRDADDKMMIMFLKPKSEAGKGYLRLDKNLFMYDPTVGKWDRRTERERIGGTMSQRADFSASNLSKDFQPTFVGEESLGKTAVYHLE
;
A
#
# COMPACT_ATOMS: atom_id res chain seq x y z
N MET A 1 -0.28 -26.34 0.52
CA MET A 1 -0.70 -24.94 0.38
C MET A 1 0.06 -23.95 1.26
N GLY A 2 0.17 -24.15 2.59
CA GLY A 2 0.91 -23.20 3.45
C GLY A 2 2.38 -22.95 3.04
N SER A 3 3.06 -23.94 2.46
CA SER A 3 4.41 -23.79 1.89
C SER A 3 4.44 -22.91 0.62
N MET A 4 3.37 -22.90 -0.17
CA MET A 4 3.27 -22.10 -1.39
C MET A 4 3.11 -20.61 -1.05
N LEU A 5 2.19 -20.26 -0.12
CA LEU A 5 2.03 -18.86 0.28
C LEU A 5 3.30 -18.30 0.91
N ARG A 6 4.07 -19.11 1.65
CA ARG A 6 5.39 -18.68 2.16
C ARG A 6 6.34 -18.33 1.01
N GLN A 7 6.38 -19.14 -0.05
CA GLN A 7 7.20 -18.83 -1.22
C GLN A 7 6.72 -17.55 -1.94
N VAL A 8 5.40 -17.32 -2.00
CA VAL A 8 4.85 -16.07 -2.56
C VAL A 8 5.27 -14.87 -1.72
N ASP A 9 5.10 -14.94 -0.39
CA ASP A 9 5.51 -13.89 0.55
C ASP A 9 7.01 -13.59 0.43
N GLU A 10 7.85 -14.63 0.36
CA GLU A 10 9.31 -14.51 0.19
C GLU A 10 9.68 -13.84 -1.14
N ARG A 11 9.02 -14.20 -2.25
CA ARG A 11 9.29 -13.62 -3.57
C ARG A 11 8.80 -12.18 -3.71
N GLN A 12 7.71 -11.82 -3.03
CA GLN A 12 7.17 -10.46 -3.02
C GLN A 12 7.90 -9.54 -2.04
N ARG A 13 8.70 -10.10 -1.14
CA ARG A 13 9.42 -9.31 -0.14
C ARG A 13 10.52 -8.49 -0.80
N ASN A 14 10.31 -7.18 -0.86
CA ASN A 14 11.40 -6.22 -1.01
C ASN A 14 12.20 -6.22 0.30
N THR A 15 13.47 -6.62 0.25
CA THR A 15 14.34 -6.65 1.42
C THR A 15 14.97 -5.28 1.68
N GLY A 16 14.73 -4.73 2.87
CA GLY A 16 15.44 -3.55 3.36
C GLY A 16 14.71 -2.23 3.09
N ASP A 17 15.36 -1.14 3.48
CA ASP A 17 14.82 0.20 3.33
C ASP A 17 14.76 0.58 1.84
N TYR A 18 13.66 1.23 1.43
CA TYR A 18 13.53 1.70 0.05
C TYR A 18 12.97 3.11 -0.05
N ARG A 19 13.26 3.72 -1.21
CA ARG A 19 12.62 4.93 -1.71
C ARG A 19 12.00 4.61 -3.08
N ALA A 20 10.73 4.94 -3.25
CA ALA A 20 10.04 4.78 -4.53
C ALA A 20 9.25 6.04 -4.87
N GLN A 21 9.38 6.53 -6.10
CA GLN A 21 8.41 7.49 -6.64
C GLN A 21 7.24 6.70 -7.22
N ILE A 22 6.03 7.10 -6.88
CA ILE A 22 4.79 6.42 -7.26
C ILE A 22 3.80 7.40 -7.87
N TYR A 23 3.01 6.88 -8.80
CA TYR A 23 1.86 7.58 -9.36
C TYR A 23 0.61 6.88 -8.86
N LEU A 24 -0.22 7.57 -8.08
CA LEU A 24 -1.52 7.05 -7.65
C LEU A 24 -2.59 7.64 -8.57
N GLU A 25 -3.32 6.77 -9.25
CA GLU A 25 -4.44 7.14 -10.11
C GLU A 25 -5.68 6.36 -9.68
N GLN A 26 -6.81 7.07 -9.55
CA GLN A 26 -8.11 6.47 -9.39
C GLN A 26 -9.10 7.10 -10.35
N LYS A 27 -9.74 6.24 -11.15
CA LYS A 27 -10.79 6.60 -12.10
C LYS A 27 -12.06 5.85 -11.73
N GLU A 28 -13.14 6.58 -11.57
CA GLU A 28 -14.46 6.03 -11.32
C GLU A 28 -15.47 6.64 -12.28
N LYS A 29 -16.42 5.82 -12.73
CA LYS A 29 -17.48 6.30 -13.63
C LYS A 29 -18.25 7.42 -12.95
N ASN A 30 -18.42 8.55 -13.66
CA ASN A 30 -19.13 9.74 -13.17
C ASN A 30 -18.49 10.44 -11.97
N ARG A 31 -17.18 10.24 -11.72
CA ARG A 31 -16.42 11.02 -10.74
C ARG A 31 -15.19 11.64 -11.40
N ASN A 32 -14.66 12.67 -10.76
CA ASN A 32 -13.39 13.26 -11.18
C ASN A 32 -12.25 12.30 -10.88
N ASP A 33 -11.27 12.25 -11.78
CA ASP A 33 -10.05 11.47 -11.59
C ASP A 33 -9.25 12.04 -10.41
N ILE A 34 -8.70 11.12 -9.60
CA ILE A 34 -7.75 11.44 -8.54
C ILE A 34 -6.36 11.05 -9.05
N LEU A 35 -5.43 12.00 -9.05
CA LEU A 35 -4.08 11.84 -9.57
C LEU A 35 -3.06 12.43 -8.62
N TYR A 36 -2.13 11.61 -8.15
CA TYR A 36 -1.02 12.02 -7.30
C TYR A 36 0.31 11.55 -7.87
N ASP A 37 1.31 12.42 -7.78
CA ASP A 37 2.73 12.05 -7.84
C ASP A 37 3.23 12.10 -6.40
N ALA A 38 3.79 11.01 -5.89
CA ALA A 38 4.23 10.91 -4.51
C ALA A 38 5.55 10.16 -4.39
N VAL A 39 6.24 10.37 -3.27
CA VAL A 39 7.40 9.58 -2.90
C VAL A 39 7.09 8.79 -1.63
N VAL A 40 7.41 7.51 -1.66
CA VAL A 40 7.35 6.58 -0.53
C VAL A 40 8.75 6.34 0.00
N TYR A 41 8.90 6.41 1.30
CA TYR A 41 10.06 5.92 2.03
C TYR A 41 9.59 4.81 2.96
N ARG A 42 10.21 3.65 2.91
CA ARG A 42 9.94 2.55 3.85
C ARG A 42 11.23 2.19 4.57
N ARG A 43 11.13 2.02 5.89
CA ARG A 43 12.18 1.42 6.70
C ARG A 43 11.69 0.07 7.23
N ASP A 44 12.35 -1.00 6.78
CA ASP A 44 11.90 -2.37 7.05
C ASP A 44 12.17 -2.77 8.50
N ALA A 45 13.33 -2.40 9.04
CA ALA A 45 13.76 -2.83 10.36
C ALA A 45 12.80 -2.41 11.48
N ASP A 46 12.12 -1.27 11.30
CA ASP A 46 11.22 -0.67 12.29
C ASP A 46 9.75 -0.63 11.82
N ASP A 47 9.42 -1.23 10.69
CA ASP A 47 8.08 -1.17 10.08
C ASP A 47 7.52 0.27 9.94
N LYS A 48 8.40 1.21 9.56
CA LYS A 48 8.05 2.63 9.39
C LYS A 48 7.86 2.96 7.92
N MET A 49 6.96 3.88 7.62
CA MET A 49 6.71 4.32 6.25
C MET A 49 6.32 5.79 6.22
N MET A 50 6.73 6.50 5.16
CA MET A 50 6.26 7.83 4.85
C MET A 50 5.80 7.89 3.39
N ILE A 51 4.65 8.52 3.14
CA ILE A 51 4.20 8.94 1.81
C ILE A 51 4.20 10.46 1.80
N MET A 52 4.85 11.08 0.83
CA MET A 52 4.82 12.54 0.65
C MET A 52 4.33 12.86 -0.75
N PHE A 53 3.26 13.66 -0.83
CA PHE A 53 2.72 14.11 -2.10
C PHE A 53 3.63 15.20 -2.69
N LEU A 54 3.99 15.02 -3.95
CA LEU A 54 4.78 15.97 -4.75
C LEU A 54 3.87 16.76 -5.69
N LYS A 55 2.81 16.11 -6.20
CA LYS A 55 1.75 16.73 -7.02
C LYS A 55 0.39 16.16 -6.64
N PRO A 56 -0.71 16.92 -6.86
CA PRO A 56 -0.76 18.26 -7.43
C PRO A 56 -0.29 19.34 -6.44
N LYS A 57 -0.14 20.59 -6.90
CA LYS A 57 0.34 21.72 -6.09
C LYS A 57 -0.47 21.93 -4.81
N SER A 58 -1.78 21.63 -4.81
CA SER A 58 -2.64 21.74 -3.64
C SER A 58 -2.35 20.72 -2.55
N GLU A 59 -1.78 19.57 -2.92
CA GLU A 59 -1.41 18.50 -2.00
C GLU A 59 0.10 18.41 -1.74
N ALA A 60 0.91 19.12 -2.52
CA ALA A 60 2.36 19.09 -2.41
C ALA A 60 2.83 19.40 -0.98
N GLY A 61 3.64 18.51 -0.41
CA GLY A 61 4.15 18.60 0.95
C GLY A 61 3.26 17.99 2.02
N LYS A 62 1.97 17.72 1.73
CA LYS A 62 1.16 16.85 2.59
C LYS A 62 1.66 15.42 2.52
N GLY A 63 1.35 14.64 3.55
CA GLY A 63 1.80 13.26 3.55
C GLY A 63 1.26 12.44 4.70
N TYR A 64 1.60 11.17 4.66
CA TYR A 64 1.30 10.21 5.71
C TYR A 64 2.59 9.72 6.33
N LEU A 65 2.61 9.60 7.65
CA LEU A 65 3.66 8.93 8.41
C LEU A 65 3.05 7.76 9.15
N ARG A 66 3.58 6.57 8.91
CA ARG A 66 3.28 5.38 9.68
C ARG A 66 4.42 5.08 10.65
N LEU A 67 4.05 4.99 11.92
CA LEU A 67 4.92 4.53 13.01
C LEU A 67 4.19 3.38 13.70
N ASP A 68 4.73 2.17 13.60
CA ASP A 68 4.12 0.94 14.10
C ASP A 68 2.69 0.76 13.54
N LYS A 69 1.70 0.71 14.44
CA LYS A 69 0.26 0.60 14.13
C LYS A 69 -0.42 1.95 13.91
N ASN A 70 0.29 3.06 14.07
CA ASN A 70 -0.27 4.40 14.01
C ASN A 70 -0.02 5.02 12.64
N LEU A 71 -1.06 5.61 12.07
CA LEU A 71 -0.98 6.43 10.88
C LEU A 71 -1.24 7.89 11.27
N PHE A 72 -0.41 8.79 10.79
CA PHE A 72 -0.55 10.23 10.95
C PHE A 72 -0.60 10.88 9.58
N MET A 73 -1.44 11.88 9.41
CA MET A 73 -1.50 12.74 8.23
C MET A 73 -0.91 14.10 8.59
N TYR A 74 0.05 14.58 7.82
CA TYR A 74 0.63 15.90 7.97
C TYR A 74 0.07 16.87 6.93
N ASP A 75 -0.34 18.05 7.39
CA ASP A 75 -0.67 19.17 6.51
C ASP A 75 0.29 20.35 6.76
N PRO A 76 1.14 20.72 5.78
CA PRO A 76 2.09 21.81 5.92
C PRO A 76 1.42 23.18 5.99
N THR A 77 0.18 23.33 5.49
CA THR A 77 -0.52 24.62 5.50
C THR A 77 -0.87 25.08 6.92
N VAL A 78 -1.11 24.12 7.82
CA VAL A 78 -1.39 24.36 9.24
C VAL A 78 -0.27 23.87 10.17
N GLY A 79 0.71 23.13 9.63
CA GLY A 79 1.84 22.58 10.37
C GLY A 79 1.43 21.50 11.39
N LYS A 80 0.34 20.78 11.14
CA LYS A 80 -0.25 19.83 12.11
C LYS A 80 -0.19 18.39 11.64
N TRP A 81 -0.13 17.49 12.63
CA TRP A 81 -0.25 16.05 12.46
C TRP A 81 -1.57 15.57 13.05
N ASP A 82 -2.38 14.93 12.23
CA ASP A 82 -3.65 14.31 12.64
C ASP A 82 -3.51 12.80 12.65
N ARG A 83 -3.86 12.15 13.76
CA ARG A 83 -3.91 10.69 13.81
C ARG A 83 -5.08 10.18 12.97
N ARG A 84 -4.80 9.19 12.11
CA ARG A 84 -5.77 8.53 11.24
C ARG A 84 -6.06 7.11 11.72
N THR A 85 -7.24 6.61 11.36
CA THR A 85 -7.64 5.24 11.68
C THR A 85 -7.03 4.25 10.69
N GLU A 86 -7.11 2.96 11.00
CA GLU A 86 -6.62 1.92 10.08
C GLU A 86 -7.39 1.86 8.75
N ARG A 87 -8.64 2.34 8.72
CA ARG A 87 -9.49 2.39 7.52
C ARG A 87 -9.24 3.61 6.64
N GLU A 88 -8.28 4.46 7.02
CA GLU A 88 -7.93 5.65 6.27
C GLU A 88 -7.58 5.30 4.82
N ARG A 89 -8.17 6.07 3.93
CA ARG A 89 -7.90 6.05 2.50
C ARG A 89 -6.82 7.07 2.17
N ILE A 90 -5.73 6.63 1.56
CA ILE A 90 -4.60 7.49 1.23
C ILE A 90 -5.03 8.52 0.19
N GLY A 91 -5.02 9.81 0.55
CA GLY A 91 -5.36 10.91 -0.35
C GLY A 91 -6.79 10.83 -0.92
N GLY A 92 -7.72 10.15 -0.24
CA GLY A 92 -9.09 9.93 -0.72
C GLY A 92 -9.22 8.86 -1.82
N THR A 93 -8.15 8.11 -2.12
CA THR A 93 -8.19 6.97 -3.04
C THR A 93 -8.77 5.72 -2.38
N MET A 94 -8.79 4.59 -3.07
CA MET A 94 -9.07 3.28 -2.50
C MET A 94 -7.82 2.63 -1.91
N SER A 95 -6.64 3.23 -2.07
CA SER A 95 -5.44 2.72 -1.42
C SER A 95 -5.51 2.92 0.09
N GLN A 96 -5.01 1.95 0.84
CA GLN A 96 -4.87 1.98 2.30
C GLN A 96 -3.40 1.81 2.69
N ARG A 97 -3.10 1.97 3.98
CA ARG A 97 -1.76 1.76 4.52
C ARG A 97 -1.17 0.39 4.19
N ALA A 98 -2.01 -0.65 4.13
CA ALA A 98 -1.60 -2.03 3.94
C ALA A 98 -1.05 -2.31 2.53
N ASP A 99 -1.52 -1.56 1.52
CA ASP A 99 -1.07 -1.70 0.13
C ASP A 99 0.41 -1.31 -0.05
N PHE A 100 0.98 -0.57 0.91
CA PHE A 100 2.38 -0.15 0.94
C PHE A 100 3.25 -0.99 1.90
N SER A 101 2.64 -1.96 2.58
CA SER A 101 3.32 -2.85 3.52
C SER A 101 3.82 -4.13 2.83
N ALA A 102 4.68 -4.87 3.51
CA ALA A 102 5.06 -6.20 3.05
C ALA A 102 3.87 -7.17 3.15
N SER A 103 3.73 -8.03 2.14
CA SER A 103 2.75 -9.12 2.12
C SER A 103 3.08 -10.16 3.20
N ASN A 104 2.05 -10.67 3.89
CA ASN A 104 2.15 -11.72 4.91
C ASN A 104 1.02 -12.77 4.75
N LEU A 105 0.71 -13.16 3.51
CA LEU A 105 -0.42 -14.03 3.18
C LEU A 105 -0.39 -15.33 3.97
N SER A 106 0.79 -15.93 4.13
CA SER A 106 0.97 -17.20 4.84
C SER A 106 0.72 -17.12 6.35
N LYS A 107 0.69 -15.91 6.93
CA LYS A 107 0.39 -15.67 8.35
C LYS A 107 -1.05 -15.21 8.55
N ASP A 108 -1.54 -14.39 7.63
CA ASP A 108 -2.82 -13.72 7.78
C ASP A 108 -4.00 -14.61 7.34
N PHE A 109 -3.74 -15.65 6.52
CA PHE A 109 -4.77 -16.50 5.93
C PHE A 109 -4.45 -18.00 6.04
N GLN A 110 -5.50 -18.82 6.04
CA GLN A 110 -5.43 -20.27 5.88
C GLN A 110 -6.03 -20.64 4.51
N PRO A 111 -5.19 -20.80 3.46
CA PRO A 111 -5.69 -20.99 2.11
C PRO A 111 -6.28 -22.38 1.90
N THR A 112 -7.41 -22.43 1.21
CA THR A 112 -8.02 -23.64 0.64
C THR A 112 -7.76 -23.67 -0.87
N PHE A 113 -7.42 -24.84 -1.40
CA PHE A 113 -7.28 -25.00 -2.85
C PHE A 113 -8.65 -25.19 -3.49
N VAL A 114 -8.99 -24.32 -4.43
CA VAL A 114 -10.25 -24.40 -5.19
C VAL A 114 -10.04 -25.18 -6.48
N GLY A 115 -8.95 -24.91 -7.21
CA GLY A 115 -8.64 -25.59 -8.46
C GLY A 115 -7.50 -24.95 -9.24
N GLU A 116 -7.18 -25.55 -10.40
CA GLU A 116 -6.33 -24.94 -11.41
C GLU A 116 -7.19 -24.15 -12.39
N GLU A 117 -6.77 -22.92 -12.70
CA GLU A 117 -7.45 -22.03 -13.64
C GLU A 117 -6.45 -21.44 -14.63
N SER A 118 -6.95 -20.65 -15.59
CA SER A 118 -6.11 -19.94 -16.55
C SER A 118 -6.31 -18.43 -16.42
N LEU A 119 -5.24 -17.70 -16.11
CA LEU A 119 -5.20 -16.24 -16.25
C LEU A 119 -4.51 -15.92 -17.58
N GLY A 120 -5.34 -15.67 -18.60
CA GLY A 120 -4.88 -15.52 -19.98
C GLY A 120 -4.30 -16.84 -20.51
N LYS A 121 -3.00 -16.86 -20.79
CA LYS A 121 -2.26 -18.05 -21.26
C LYS A 121 -1.50 -18.78 -20.14
N THR A 122 -1.59 -18.29 -18.91
CA THR A 122 -0.83 -18.81 -17.78
C THR A 122 -1.74 -19.65 -16.90
N ALA A 123 -1.39 -20.92 -16.70
CA ALA A 123 -2.05 -21.76 -15.70
C ALA A 123 -1.72 -21.26 -14.29
N VAL A 124 -2.73 -21.17 -13.43
CA VAL A 124 -2.62 -20.64 -12.07
C VAL A 124 -3.40 -21.50 -11.07
N TYR A 125 -3.08 -21.33 -9.79
CA TYR A 125 -3.85 -21.92 -8.69
C TYR A 125 -4.84 -20.91 -8.13
N HIS A 126 -6.11 -21.28 -8.06
CA HIS A 126 -7.15 -20.53 -7.35
C HIS A 126 -7.16 -20.95 -5.88
N LEU A 127 -6.90 -19.99 -5.00
CA LEU A 127 -6.91 -20.13 -3.55
C LEU A 127 -8.01 -19.25 -2.94
N GLU A 128 -8.69 -19.77 -1.92
CA GLU A 128 -9.65 -19.04 -1.07
C GLU A 128 -9.15 -18.97 0.38
#